data_AF-U7Q9Q3-F1
#
_entry.id   AF-U7Q9Q3-F1
#
_cell.length_a   1.000
_cell.length_b   1.000
_cell.length_c   1.000
_cell.angle_alpha   90.00
_cell.angle_beta   90.00
_cell.angle_gamma   90.00
#
_symmetry.space_group_name_H-M   'P 1'
#
loop_
_entity.id
_entity.type
_entity.pdbx_description
1 polymer ?
#
loop_
_entity_poly.entity_id
_entity_poly.type
_entity_poly.pdbx_seq_one_letter_code
_entity_poly.pdbx_strand_id
1 'polypeptide(L)'
;FESTLTNYPRSAKNIGRGLVFAFRTPPEYTSILKDAGFNILSVANNHSFDFFEAGFGDTICNINKMGMEAGGRKGGIVFPEVEGGKFAFFGVCYFSVHNNM
;
A
#
# COMPACT_ATOMS: atom_id res chain seq x y z
N PHE A 1 3.62 3.93 -1.18
CA PHE A 1 3.05 4.23 0.14
C PHE A 1 3.76 3.35 1.14
N GLU A 2 4.69 3.93 1.89
CA GLU A 2 5.69 3.22 2.71
C GLU A 2 5.14 2.58 3.99
N SER A 3 3.92 2.93 4.39
CA SER A 3 3.32 2.46 5.64
C SER A 3 2.18 1.48 5.37
N THR A 4 1.48 1.07 6.42
CA THR A 4 0.20 0.36 6.33
C THR A 4 -0.94 1.24 6.84
N LEU A 5 -2.04 1.34 6.09
CA LEU A 5 -3.27 2.03 6.51
C LEU A 5 -4.18 1.01 7.22
N THR A 6 -3.93 0.76 8.50
CA THR A 6 -4.58 -0.33 9.25
C THR A 6 -4.69 -0.02 10.74
N ASN A 7 -5.73 -0.57 11.38
CA ASN A 7 -5.87 -0.63 12.83
C ASN A 7 -5.49 -2.01 13.40
N TYR A 8 -4.94 -2.91 12.58
CA TYR A 8 -4.60 -4.27 13.01
C TYR A 8 -3.57 -4.23 14.15
N PRO A 9 -3.87 -4.81 15.33
CA PRO A 9 -3.19 -4.44 16.56
C PRO A 9 -1.77 -5.02 16.69
N ARG A 10 -1.44 -6.08 15.93
CA ARG A 10 -0.18 -6.83 16.08
C ARG A 10 0.75 -6.62 14.91
N SER A 11 2.00 -6.28 15.20
CA SER A 11 3.09 -6.16 14.23
C SER A 11 3.68 -7.53 13.91
N ALA A 12 4.07 -7.74 12.65
CA ALA A 12 4.87 -8.89 12.20
C ALA A 12 6.35 -8.76 12.60
N LYS A 13 6.81 -7.53 12.82
CA LYS A 13 8.17 -7.22 13.27
C LYS A 13 8.30 -7.30 14.78
N ASN A 14 9.46 -7.79 15.25
CA ASN A 14 9.87 -7.70 16.65
C ASN A 14 10.38 -6.29 16.98
N ILE A 15 9.44 -5.38 17.28
CA ILE A 15 9.71 -3.97 17.59
C ILE A 15 10.41 -3.74 18.95
N GLY A 16 10.61 -4.79 19.75
CA GLY A 16 11.41 -4.71 20.98
C GLY A 16 12.92 -4.71 20.72
N ARG A 17 13.37 -4.99 19.49
CA ARG A 17 14.77 -4.86 19.09
C ARG A 17 15.08 -3.44 18.66
N GLY A 18 16.26 -2.94 19.03
CA GLY A 18 16.75 -1.64 18.57
C GLY A 18 16.74 -1.56 17.03
N LEU A 19 16.35 -0.38 16.52
CA LEU A 19 16.30 -0.06 15.09
C LEU A 19 15.30 -0.88 14.25
N VAL A 20 14.29 -1.49 14.88
CA VAL A 20 13.19 -2.16 14.17
C VAL A 20 11.90 -1.36 14.33
N PHE A 21 11.35 -0.89 13.21
CA PHE A 21 10.13 -0.07 13.19
C PHE A 21 9.03 -0.76 12.38
N ALA A 22 7.81 -0.75 12.92
CA ALA A 22 6.59 -1.14 12.21
C ALA A 22 5.78 0.12 11.88
N PHE A 23 5.64 0.43 10.59
CA PHE A 23 4.96 1.64 10.12
C PHE A 23 3.47 1.41 10.00
N ARG A 24 2.73 2.06 10.91
CA ARG A 24 1.25 2.10 10.93
C ARG A 24 0.79 3.54 10.75
N THR A 25 -0.04 3.75 9.76
CA THR A 25 -0.79 4.98 9.55
C THR A 25 -2.26 4.72 9.89
N PRO A 26 -2.92 5.61 10.67
CA PRO A 26 -4.35 5.50 10.92
C PRO A 26 -5.14 5.44 9.59
N PRO A 27 -6.08 4.49 9.42
CA PRO A 27 -6.87 4.36 8.19
C PRO A 27 -7.56 5.64 7.73
N GLU A 28 -8.01 6.47 8.65
CA GLU A 28 -8.66 7.75 8.39
C GLU A 28 -7.76 8.73 7.62
N TYR A 29 -6.43 8.59 7.69
CA TYR A 29 -5.51 9.47 6.94
C TYR A 29 -5.52 9.17 5.43
N THR A 30 -6.21 8.12 4.99
CA THR A 30 -6.43 7.88 3.56
C THR A 30 -7.18 9.05 2.90
N SER A 31 -8.04 9.77 3.65
CA SER A 31 -8.70 10.98 3.13
C SER A 31 -7.70 12.10 2.84
N ILE A 32 -6.71 12.30 3.69
CA ILE A 32 -5.65 13.30 3.49
C ILE A 32 -4.87 13.01 2.20
N LEU A 33 -4.59 11.73 1.90
CA LEU A 33 -3.94 11.34 0.64
C LEU A 33 -4.84 11.64 -0.56
N LYS A 34 -6.15 11.39 -0.45
CA LYS A 34 -7.09 11.75 -1.51
C LYS A 34 -7.15 13.26 -1.73
N ASP A 35 -7.25 14.04 -0.65
CA ASP A 35 -7.33 15.49 -0.68
C ASP A 35 -6.04 16.13 -1.22
N ALA A 36 -4.89 15.49 -1.00
CA ALA A 36 -3.62 15.88 -1.59
C ALA A 36 -3.54 15.64 -3.11
N GLY A 37 -4.56 15.01 -3.72
CA GLY A 37 -4.65 14.80 -5.16
C GLY A 37 -4.06 13.48 -5.65
N PHE A 38 -3.80 12.50 -4.78
CA PHE A 38 -3.38 11.19 -5.23
C PHE A 38 -4.52 10.44 -5.94
N ASN A 39 -4.21 9.82 -7.08
CA ASN A 39 -5.11 8.92 -7.81
C ASN A 39 -4.70 7.45 -7.64
N ILE A 40 -3.39 7.18 -7.63
CA ILE A 40 -2.83 5.83 -7.56
C ILE A 40 -1.72 5.83 -6.52
N LEU A 41 -1.67 4.79 -5.68
CA LEU A 41 -0.62 4.59 -4.69
C LEU A 41 0.02 3.22 -4.89
N SER A 42 1.35 3.18 -5.01
CA SER A 42 2.07 1.91 -4.94
C SER A 42 2.03 1.35 -3.52
N VAL A 43 1.65 0.09 -3.36
CA VAL A 43 1.75 -0.69 -2.12
C VAL A 43 2.87 -1.72 -2.17
N ALA A 44 3.69 -1.73 -3.22
CA ALA A 44 4.90 -2.55 -3.29
C ALA A 44 6.05 -1.87 -2.56
N ASN A 45 6.35 -2.30 -1.34
CA ASN A 45 7.49 -1.84 -0.56
C ASN A 45 7.85 -2.89 0.52
N ASN A 46 8.91 -2.63 1.27
CA ASN A 46 9.41 -3.53 2.30
C ASN A 46 8.64 -3.46 3.64
N HIS A 47 7.67 -2.55 3.76
CA HIS A 47 6.85 -2.32 4.95
C HIS A 47 5.38 -2.71 4.75
N SER A 48 4.99 -3.15 3.56
CA SER A 48 3.61 -3.54 3.21
C SER A 48 3.03 -4.63 4.13
N PHE A 49 3.89 -5.41 4.79
CA PHE A 49 3.53 -6.52 5.68
C PHE A 49 3.89 -6.26 7.15
N ASP A 50 4.13 -5.01 7.54
CA ASP A 50 4.45 -4.66 8.94
C ASP A 50 3.38 -5.13 9.92
N PHE A 51 2.14 -5.28 9.46
CA PHE A 51 0.99 -5.79 10.23
C PHE A 51 0.36 -7.02 9.58
N PHE A 52 1.21 -7.90 9.03
CA PHE A 52 0.82 -9.14 8.34
C PHE A 52 -0.05 -8.89 7.09
N GLU A 53 -0.59 -9.96 6.53
CA GLU A 53 -1.53 -9.90 5.39
C GLU A 53 -2.79 -9.08 5.73
N ALA A 54 -3.23 -9.09 6.98
CA ALA A 54 -4.36 -8.28 7.44
C ALA A 54 -4.09 -6.77 7.23
N GLY A 55 -2.93 -6.27 7.68
CA GLY A 55 -2.56 -4.87 7.48
C GLY A 55 -2.35 -4.50 6.01
N PHE A 56 -1.80 -5.42 5.21
CA PHE A 56 -1.67 -5.23 3.77
C PHE A 56 -3.04 -5.11 3.08
N GLY A 57 -3.95 -6.03 3.39
CA GLY A 57 -5.32 -6.03 2.87
C GLY A 57 -6.11 -4.80 3.28
N ASP A 58 -6.00 -4.39 4.54
CA ASP A 58 -6.59 -3.14 5.05
C ASP A 58 -6.08 -1.94 4.26
N THR A 59 -4.77 -1.89 3.99
CA THR A 59 -4.14 -0.79 3.24
C THR A 59 -4.74 -0.65 1.85
N ILE A 60 -4.82 -1.76 1.10
CA ILE A 60 -5.44 -1.79 -0.23
C ILE A 60 -6.92 -1.37 -0.15
N CYS A 61 -7.65 -1.91 0.83
CA CYS A 61 -9.07 -1.64 1.01
C CYS A 61 -9.34 -0.16 1.31
N ASN A 62 -8.56 0.46 2.18
CA ASN A 62 -8.71 1.87 2.56
C ASN A 62 -8.37 2.82 1.41
N ILE A 63 -7.32 2.53 0.63
CA ILE A 63 -6.99 3.27 -0.60
C ILE A 63 -8.15 3.22 -1.59
N ASN A 64 -8.64 2.00 -1.88
CA ASN A 64 -9.71 1.79 -2.86
C ASN A 64 -11.05 2.42 -2.44
N LYS A 65 -11.37 2.39 -1.13
CA LYS A 65 -12.60 3.03 -0.59
C LYS A 65 -12.64 4.54 -0.81
N MET A 66 -11.49 5.20 -0.91
CA MET A 66 -11.41 6.65 -1.18
C MET A 66 -11.40 7.00 -2.68
N GLY A 67 -11.65 6.01 -3.56
CA GLY A 67 -11.63 6.22 -5.01
C GLY A 67 -10.22 6.52 -5.55
N MET A 68 -9.21 5.94 -4.90
CA MET A 68 -7.84 5.81 -5.44
C MET A 68 -7.60 4.35 -5.81
N GLU A 69 -6.52 4.06 -6.55
CA GLU A 69 -6.15 2.70 -6.90
C GLU A 69 -4.85 2.28 -6.21
N ALA A 70 -4.87 1.15 -5.51
CA ALA A 70 -3.67 0.53 -4.94
C ALA A 70 -2.98 -0.38 -5.97
N GLY A 71 -1.84 0.05 -6.50
CA GLY A 71 -1.01 -0.74 -7.43
C GLY A 71 0.17 -1.44 -6.75
N GLY A 72 0.67 -2.54 -7.31
CA GLY A 72 1.88 -3.22 -6.80
C GLY A 72 1.66 -4.39 -5.84
N ARG A 73 0.42 -4.84 -5.65
CA ARG A 73 0.16 -6.24 -5.29
C ARG A 73 0.53 -7.12 -6.49
N LYS A 74 0.97 -8.37 -6.26
CA LYS A 74 1.16 -9.33 -7.37
C LYS A 74 -0.09 -9.40 -8.27
N GLY A 75 0.11 -9.18 -9.57
CA GLY A 75 -0.97 -9.11 -10.57
C GLY A 75 -1.81 -7.82 -10.54
N GLY A 76 -1.60 -6.93 -9.57
CA GLY A 76 -2.29 -5.65 -9.41
C GLY A 76 -1.65 -4.54 -10.23
N ILE A 77 -1.60 -4.72 -11.56
CA ILE A 77 -1.25 -3.65 -12.51
C ILE A 77 -2.47 -2.75 -12.65
N VAL A 78 -2.27 -1.45 -12.50
CA VAL A 78 -3.30 -0.41 -12.69
C VAL A 78 -3.14 0.19 -14.08
N PHE A 79 -4.23 0.39 -14.81
CA PHE A 79 -4.20 0.94 -16.17
C PHE A 79 -5.00 2.24 -16.26
N PRO A 80 -4.47 3.38 -15.79
CA PRO A 80 -5.20 4.62 -15.83
C PRO A 80 -5.27 5.18 -17.26
N GLU A 81 -6.36 5.86 -17.55
CA GLU A 81 -6.53 6.67 -18.75
C GLU A 81 -6.46 8.15 -18.38
N VAL A 82 -5.55 8.89 -19.00
CA VAL A 82 -5.31 10.32 -18.74
C VAL A 82 -5.24 11.03 -20.08
N GLU A 83 -6.14 11.99 -20.31
CA GLU A 83 -6.19 12.78 -21.55
C GLU A 83 -6.22 11.93 -22.85
N GLY A 84 -6.90 10.78 -22.80
CA GLY A 84 -7.00 9.83 -23.92
C GLY A 84 -5.78 8.92 -24.11
N GLY A 85 -4.75 9.05 -23.26
CA GLY A 85 -3.62 8.13 -23.20
C GLY A 85 -3.85 7.03 -22.15
N LYS A 86 -3.56 5.78 -22.51
CA LYS A 86 -3.61 4.63 -21.58
C LYS A 86 -2.21 4.32 -21.06
N PHE A 87 -2.06 4.29 -19.75
CA PHE A 87 -0.79 4.01 -19.07
C PHE A 87 -0.86 2.68 -18.32
N ALA A 88 0.30 2.13 -17.96
CA ALA A 88 0.41 0.97 -17.07
C ALA A 88 1.23 1.37 -15.84
N PHE A 89 0.67 1.16 -14.67
CA PHE A 89 1.33 1.40 -13.39
C PHE A 89 1.48 0.08 -12.64
N PHE A 90 2.72 -0.25 -12.28
CA PHE A 90 3.05 -1.42 -11.49
C PHE A 90 4.10 -1.05 -10.45
N GLY A 91 3.98 -1.65 -9.26
CA GLY A 91 4.96 -1.51 -8.19
C GLY A 91 5.83 -2.77 -8.11
N VAL A 92 7.12 -2.59 -7.82
CA VAL A 92 8.06 -3.69 -7.58
C VAL A 92 8.76 -3.48 -6.24
N CYS A 93 9.11 -4.57 -5.58
CA CYS A 93 10.08 -4.54 -4.47
C CYS A 93 10.76 -5.92 -4.37
N TYR A 94 11.68 -6.14 -3.44
CA TYR A 94 12.37 -7.44 -3.36
C TYR A 94 11.49 -8.61 -2.84
N PHE A 95 10.27 -8.36 -2.36
CA PHE A 95 9.35 -9.42 -1.95
C PHE A 95 8.56 -10.01 -3.13
N SER A 96 8.54 -11.34 -3.23
CA SER A 96 7.82 -12.09 -4.28
C SER A 96 6.30 -11.90 -4.27
N VAL A 97 5.73 -11.50 -3.13
CA VAL A 97 4.29 -11.19 -2.98
C VAL A 97 3.87 -9.90 -3.70
N HIS A 98 4.82 -9.07 -4.12
CA HIS A 98 4.58 -7.85 -4.89
C HIS A 98 4.88 -8.04 -6.38
N ASN A 99 5.86 -8.87 -6.71
CA ASN A 99 6.31 -9.04 -8.09
C ASN A 99 5.54 -10.16 -8.80
N ASN A 100 5.18 -9.92 -10.07
CA ASN A 100 5.05 -11.00 -11.03
C ASN A 100 6.47 -11.36 -11.50
N MET A 101 6.94 -12.55 -11.15
CA MET A 101 7.79 -13.29 -12.10
C MET A 101 6.86 -13.99 -13.08
#